data_AF-A0A3N5XTF2-F1
#
_entry.id   AF-A0A3N5XTF2-F1
#
_cell.length_a   1.000
_cell.length_b   1.000
_cell.length_c   1.000
_cell.angle_alpha   90.00
_cell.angle_beta   90.00
_cell.angle_gamma   90.00
#
_symmetry.space_group_name_H-M   'P 1'
#
loop_
_entity.id
_entity.type
_entity.pdbx_description
1 polymer ?
#
loop_
_entity_poly.entity_id
_entity_poly.type
_entity_poly.pdbx_seq_one_letter_code
_entity_poly.pdbx_strand_id
1 'polypeptide(L)'
;MNRKSVYLTVSSVVLLGAISCTSSEPEIAPLVFEPGQFVSAERCGACHKDIYTAWNTSLHARAYSDKIFQASYAEVAESEKEEAARMCFTCHAPTALATNDLKATRAVTREGVTCDFCHSITDVHLSRPNPFDVSIGRVKFGPVKDAASDAHGVQFSEFHTSSRHCAGCHEYTNSKGLELLATFREWEAYRDKGGNKSCQECHMPVVAANIVDPKVKRVQGAFVNLHEMPGGHSLHQLNKSLRMRILGLDRTPKGLRAQVKVHNVGAGHSVPTGIPTRKVILTVQVSVGDQKFEDTRTFERVVLDAAGNELRRDSEVFLKGSTAKTDTRLAPFEERIEEFFLPVPAEGNARVVATLTYLYSPHDKKATETRIEFWKEKRELSTNWRPTN
;
A
#
# COMPACT_ATOMS: atom_id res chain seq x y z
N MET A 1 73.87 -9.85 66.15
CA MET A 1 73.75 -10.51 64.82
C MET A 1 72.63 -9.84 64.04
N ASN A 2 72.99 -9.04 63.05
CA ASN A 2 72.10 -8.22 62.21
C ASN A 2 71.17 -9.08 61.35
N ARG A 3 69.85 -8.94 61.53
CA ARG A 3 68.87 -9.27 60.49
C ARG A 3 68.39 -7.95 59.88
N LYS A 4 68.74 -7.74 58.61
CA LYS A 4 68.27 -6.62 57.79
C LYS A 4 66.79 -6.86 57.44
N SER A 5 65.89 -6.01 57.91
CA SER A 5 64.51 -5.93 57.41
C SER A 5 64.49 -4.98 56.22
N VAL A 6 64.10 -5.51 55.06
CA VAL A 6 63.87 -4.73 53.84
C VAL A 6 62.46 -4.16 53.92
N TYR A 7 62.34 -2.83 54.02
CA TYR A 7 61.07 -2.12 53.84
C TYR A 7 60.95 -1.73 52.37
N LEU A 8 60.02 -2.35 51.63
CA LEU A 8 59.60 -1.88 50.32
C LEU A 8 58.59 -0.73 50.52
N THR A 9 59.00 0.49 50.19
CA THR A 9 58.09 1.64 50.05
C THR A 9 57.43 1.58 48.67
N VAL A 10 56.14 1.29 48.62
CA VAL A 10 55.33 1.42 47.41
C VAL A 10 54.83 2.86 47.33
N SER A 11 55.54 3.71 46.58
CA SER A 11 55.05 5.04 46.20
C SER A 11 53.88 4.87 45.23
N SER A 12 52.66 5.14 45.70
CA SER A 12 51.49 5.24 44.85
C SER A 12 51.46 6.62 44.18
N VAL A 13 51.88 6.69 42.93
CA VAL A 13 51.70 7.88 42.09
C VAL A 13 50.25 7.86 41.60
N VAL A 14 49.40 8.70 42.20
CA VAL A 14 48.05 8.97 41.68
C VAL A 14 48.19 9.96 40.51
N LEU A 15 48.22 9.43 39.28
CA LEU A 15 47.99 10.25 38.09
C LEU A 15 46.51 10.58 38.02
N LEU A 16 46.13 11.80 38.42
CA LEU A 16 44.87 12.41 38.01
C LEU A 16 44.95 12.73 36.51
N GLY A 17 44.61 11.75 35.67
CA GLY A 17 44.29 12.00 34.28
C GLY A 17 42.95 12.73 34.22
N ALA A 18 42.98 14.03 33.88
CA ALA A 18 41.80 14.75 33.45
C ALA A 18 41.34 14.13 32.12
N ILE A 19 40.41 13.18 32.18
CA ILE A 19 39.69 12.70 31.02
C ILE A 19 38.72 13.82 30.64
N SER A 20 39.18 14.73 29.78
CA SER A 20 38.28 15.57 29.00
C SER A 20 37.44 14.65 28.13
N CYS A 21 36.22 14.37 28.55
CA CYS A 21 35.17 13.88 27.67
C CYS A 21 34.83 15.02 26.68
N THR A 22 35.64 15.18 25.65
CA THR A 22 35.18 15.86 24.43
C THR A 22 34.20 14.92 23.75
N SER A 23 32.90 15.09 24.02
CA SER A 23 31.86 14.59 23.14
C SER A 23 31.98 15.34 21.83
N SER A 24 32.77 14.82 20.88
CA SER A 24 32.67 15.24 19.49
C SER A 24 31.32 14.73 18.99
N GLU A 25 30.28 15.54 19.14
CA GLU A 25 29.05 15.34 18.36
C GLU A 25 29.47 15.32 16.88
N PRO A 26 29.11 14.30 16.10
CA PRO A 26 29.48 14.26 14.70
C PRO A 26 28.87 15.47 14.02
N GLU A 27 29.73 16.35 13.51
CA GLU A 27 29.36 17.48 12.68
C GLU A 27 28.62 16.92 11.46
N ILE A 28 27.30 17.13 11.39
CA ILE A 28 26.50 16.68 10.24
C ILE A 28 26.96 17.53 9.05
N ALA A 29 27.72 16.93 8.14
CA ALA A 29 28.15 17.58 6.91
C ALA A 29 26.92 18.25 6.24
N PRO A 30 27.05 19.50 5.77
CA PRO A 30 25.92 20.25 5.24
C PRO A 30 25.22 19.46 4.13
N LEU A 31 23.89 19.38 4.19
CA LEU A 31 23.10 18.72 3.16
C LEU A 31 23.27 19.47 1.84
N VAL A 32 23.91 18.81 0.88
CA VAL A 32 24.03 19.30 -0.49
C VAL A 32 22.85 18.77 -1.31
N PHE A 33 22.10 19.69 -1.91
CA PHE A 33 21.00 19.42 -2.84
C PHE A 33 21.35 20.01 -4.20
N GLU A 34 22.01 19.23 -5.05
CA GLU A 34 22.31 19.66 -6.41
C GLU A 34 21.01 19.71 -7.24
N PRO A 35 20.73 20.82 -7.96
CA PRO A 35 19.58 20.90 -8.84
C PRO A 35 19.54 19.73 -9.82
N GLY A 36 18.38 19.07 -9.92
CA GLY A 36 18.21 17.91 -10.80
C GLY A 36 18.77 16.58 -10.28
N GLN A 37 19.35 16.54 -9.07
CA GLN A 37 19.82 15.30 -8.44
C GLN A 37 18.99 14.95 -7.21
N PHE A 38 18.43 13.74 -7.21
CA PHE A 38 17.75 13.23 -6.03
C PHE A 38 18.75 12.84 -4.94
N VAL A 39 18.40 13.15 -3.70
CA VAL A 39 19.06 12.66 -2.49
C VAL A 39 18.34 11.44 -1.93
N SER A 40 19.11 10.56 -1.30
CA SER A 40 18.57 9.38 -0.60
C SER A 40 17.65 9.77 0.55
N ALA A 41 16.59 8.99 0.76
CA ALA A 41 15.71 9.11 1.92
C ALA A 41 16.45 8.95 3.26
N GLU A 42 17.58 8.24 3.30
CA GLU A 42 18.40 8.11 4.51
C GLU A 42 18.89 9.48 5.02
N ARG A 43 19.18 10.42 4.11
CA ARG A 43 19.54 11.80 4.48
C ARG A 43 18.38 12.52 5.14
N CYS A 44 17.16 12.30 4.66
CA CYS A 44 15.95 12.81 5.30
C CYS A 44 15.77 12.17 6.69
N GLY A 45 15.99 10.85 6.80
CA GLY A 45 15.85 10.08 8.03
C GLY A 45 16.82 10.44 9.15
N ALA A 46 17.93 11.12 8.85
CA ALA A 46 18.82 11.67 9.86
C ALA A 46 18.10 12.68 10.78
N CYS A 47 17.16 13.44 10.21
CA CYS A 47 16.36 14.45 10.93
C CYS A 47 14.90 14.02 11.10
N HIS A 48 14.26 13.44 10.08
CA HIS A 48 12.84 13.06 10.06
C HIS A 48 12.62 11.59 10.46
N LYS A 49 13.11 11.18 11.64
CA LYS A 49 13.19 9.77 12.04
C LYS A 49 11.85 9.04 12.02
N ASP A 50 10.82 9.58 12.67
CA ASP A 50 9.51 8.91 12.77
C ASP A 50 8.87 8.73 11.39
N ILE A 51 8.95 9.76 10.53
CA ILE A 51 8.45 9.73 9.14
C ILE A 51 9.23 8.72 8.31
N TYR A 52 10.57 8.75 8.39
CA TYR A 52 11.43 7.83 7.66
C TYR A 52 11.17 6.37 8.06
N THR A 53 11.02 6.08 9.35
CA THR A 53 10.67 4.75 9.83
C THR A 53 9.34 4.28 9.27
N ALA A 54 8.31 5.12 9.28
CA ALA A 54 7.01 4.79 8.68
C ALA A 54 7.13 4.53 7.17
N TRP A 55 7.76 5.45 6.42
CA TRP A 55 7.99 5.31 4.98
C TRP A 55 8.77 4.03 4.63
N ASN A 56 9.85 3.73 5.36
CA ASN A 56 10.72 2.60 5.05
C ASN A 56 10.02 1.23 5.19
N THR A 57 8.92 1.16 5.94
CA THR A 57 8.09 -0.06 6.03
C THR A 57 7.04 -0.18 4.91
N SER A 58 6.74 0.93 4.24
CA SER A 58 5.72 1.00 3.19
C SER A 58 6.12 0.22 1.93
N LEU A 59 5.15 0.01 1.04
CA LEU A 59 5.42 -0.48 -0.31
C LEU A 59 5.95 0.61 -1.24
N HIS A 60 5.86 1.89 -0.88
CA HIS A 60 6.43 2.98 -1.66
C HIS A 60 7.97 2.95 -1.59
N ALA A 61 8.53 2.80 -0.39
CA ALA A 61 9.98 2.61 -0.18
C ALA A 61 10.53 1.33 -0.81
N ARG A 62 9.66 0.34 -1.02
CA ARG A 62 10.00 -0.95 -1.61
C ARG A 62 9.51 -1.10 -3.04
N ALA A 63 8.96 -0.05 -3.66
CA ALA A 63 8.23 -0.20 -4.92
C ALA A 63 9.10 -0.84 -6.01
N TYR A 64 10.37 -0.45 -6.10
CA TYR A 64 11.33 -1.08 -7.00
C TYR A 64 11.85 -2.41 -6.47
N SER A 65 12.21 -2.52 -5.19
CA SER A 65 12.93 -3.67 -4.64
C SER A 65 12.02 -4.84 -4.24
N ASP A 66 10.70 -4.65 -4.27
CA ASP A 66 9.72 -5.66 -3.92
C ASP A 66 9.85 -6.91 -4.81
N LYS A 67 9.82 -8.08 -4.18
CA LYS A 67 10.06 -9.36 -4.86
C LYS A 67 8.95 -9.71 -5.85
N ILE A 68 7.71 -9.29 -5.58
CA ILE A 68 6.60 -9.51 -6.51
C ILE A 68 6.83 -8.66 -7.75
N PHE A 69 7.14 -7.38 -7.59
CA PHE A 69 7.44 -6.51 -8.73
C PHE A 69 8.65 -7.01 -9.53
N GLN A 70 9.75 -7.36 -8.87
CA GLN A 70 10.95 -7.86 -9.54
C GLN A 70 10.69 -9.14 -10.34
N ALA A 71 9.87 -10.04 -9.82
CA ALA A 71 9.45 -11.24 -10.55
C ALA A 71 8.59 -10.89 -11.77
N SER A 72 7.61 -9.98 -11.64
CA SER A 72 6.78 -9.54 -12.76
C SER A 72 7.62 -8.81 -13.82
N TYR A 73 8.56 -7.97 -13.40
CA TYR A 73 9.47 -7.28 -14.31
C TYR A 73 10.39 -8.27 -15.03
N ALA A 74 10.84 -9.35 -14.37
CA ALA A 74 11.66 -10.39 -14.98
C ALA A 74 10.94 -11.22 -16.05
N GLU A 75 9.60 -11.23 -16.08
CA GLU A 75 8.80 -11.86 -17.14
C GLU A 75 8.81 -11.08 -18.46
N VAL A 76 9.22 -9.80 -18.43
CA VAL A 76 9.34 -8.98 -19.65
C VAL A 76 10.51 -9.46 -20.50
N ALA A 77 10.27 -9.64 -21.79
CA ALA A 77 11.31 -10.04 -22.75
C ALA A 77 12.44 -9.00 -22.81
N GLU A 78 13.68 -9.45 -22.98
CA GLU A 78 14.85 -8.55 -22.99
C GLU A 78 14.73 -7.44 -24.06
N SER A 79 14.16 -7.76 -25.22
CA SER A 79 13.90 -6.80 -26.31
C SER A 79 12.89 -5.71 -25.96
N GLU A 80 12.06 -5.92 -24.93
CA GLU A 80 11.00 -5.00 -24.49
C GLU A 80 11.36 -4.27 -23.18
N LYS A 81 12.52 -4.59 -22.57
CA LYS A 81 12.91 -4.10 -21.25
C LYS A 81 12.99 -2.59 -21.14
N GLU A 82 13.51 -1.91 -22.16
CA GLU A 82 13.64 -0.45 -22.11
C GLU A 82 12.26 0.23 -22.08
N GLU A 83 11.33 -0.21 -22.93
CA GLU A 83 9.97 0.33 -22.97
C GLU A 83 9.20 -0.02 -21.70
N ALA A 84 9.34 -1.25 -21.22
CA ALA A 84 8.77 -1.66 -19.93
C ALA A 84 9.37 -0.86 -18.78
N ALA A 85 10.67 -0.53 -18.79
CA ALA A 85 11.28 0.33 -17.77
C ALA A 85 10.62 1.71 -17.76
N ARG A 86 10.42 2.34 -18.93
CA ARG A 86 9.74 3.64 -19.03
C ARG A 86 8.34 3.61 -18.44
N MET A 87 7.60 2.54 -18.69
CA MET A 87 6.26 2.34 -18.16
C MET A 87 6.26 1.98 -16.67
N CYS A 88 6.88 0.87 -16.28
CA CYS A 88 6.89 0.36 -14.91
C CYS A 88 7.54 1.35 -13.92
N PHE A 89 8.62 2.02 -14.33
CA PHE A 89 9.33 2.92 -13.42
C PHE A 89 8.59 4.24 -13.21
N THR A 90 7.55 4.55 -14.00
CA THR A 90 6.62 5.66 -13.68
C THR A 90 6.07 5.52 -12.26
N CYS A 91 5.78 4.30 -11.81
CA CYS A 91 5.24 4.05 -10.47
C CYS A 91 6.27 3.41 -9.53
N HIS A 92 7.13 2.53 -10.04
CA HIS A 92 8.00 1.70 -9.19
C HIS A 92 9.36 2.31 -8.88
N ALA A 93 9.86 3.22 -9.72
CA ALA A 93 11.16 3.89 -9.53
C ALA A 93 11.17 5.25 -10.25
N PRO A 94 10.28 6.19 -9.91
CA PRO A 94 10.04 7.39 -10.72
C PRO A 94 11.24 8.32 -10.86
N THR A 95 12.21 8.24 -9.95
CA THR A 95 13.50 8.95 -10.08
C THR A 95 14.29 8.49 -11.32
N ALA A 96 14.10 7.25 -11.78
CA ALA A 96 14.72 6.73 -12.99
C ALA A 96 14.30 7.52 -14.23
N LEU A 97 13.05 7.96 -14.31
CA LEU A 97 12.53 8.69 -15.47
C LEU A 97 13.09 10.11 -15.53
N ALA A 98 13.17 10.79 -14.39
CA ALA A 98 13.70 12.15 -14.35
C ALA A 98 15.24 12.20 -14.55
N THR A 99 15.94 11.10 -14.26
CA THR A 99 17.41 11.04 -14.31
C THR A 99 17.96 10.10 -15.39
N ASN A 100 17.08 9.52 -16.21
CA ASN A 100 17.35 8.52 -17.24
C ASN A 100 18.14 7.28 -16.77
N ASP A 101 17.92 6.85 -15.52
CA ASP A 101 18.54 5.64 -14.92
C ASP A 101 17.65 4.40 -15.10
N LEU A 102 17.32 4.06 -16.35
CA LEU A 102 16.42 2.95 -16.69
C LEU A 102 16.97 1.56 -16.35
N LYS A 103 18.25 1.48 -15.93
CA LYS A 103 18.89 0.26 -15.43
C LYS A 103 18.96 0.22 -13.90
N ALA A 104 18.38 1.20 -13.22
CA ALA A 104 18.38 1.33 -11.76
C ALA A 104 19.77 1.15 -11.12
N THR A 105 20.78 1.76 -11.75
CA THR A 105 22.18 1.68 -11.31
C THR A 105 22.45 2.52 -10.07
N ARG A 106 21.70 3.62 -9.88
CA ARG A 106 21.83 4.50 -8.73
C ARG A 106 21.07 3.96 -7.53
N ALA A 107 21.62 4.17 -6.33
CA ALA A 107 20.98 3.73 -5.08
C ALA A 107 19.60 4.38 -4.88
N VAL A 108 19.49 5.69 -5.12
CA VAL A 108 18.23 6.45 -4.99
C VAL A 108 17.13 5.96 -5.94
N THR A 109 17.48 5.36 -7.08
CA THR A 109 16.51 4.72 -7.98
C THR A 109 15.91 3.46 -7.36
N ARG A 110 16.71 2.72 -6.59
CA ARG A 110 16.28 1.47 -5.95
C ARG A 110 15.49 1.68 -4.64
N GLU A 111 15.41 2.91 -4.14
CA GLU A 111 14.52 3.32 -3.04
C GLU A 111 13.04 3.41 -3.46
N GLY A 112 12.75 3.14 -4.73
CA GLY A 112 11.39 3.21 -5.27
C GLY A 112 10.84 4.63 -5.23
N VAL A 113 9.71 4.82 -4.56
CA VAL A 113 9.05 6.12 -4.38
C VAL A 113 9.65 6.78 -3.13
N THR A 114 10.79 7.44 -3.32
CA THR A 114 11.58 8.08 -2.24
C THR A 114 10.99 9.41 -1.77
N CYS A 115 11.38 9.84 -0.56
CA CYS A 115 10.97 11.12 0.03
C CYS A 115 11.20 12.27 -0.94
N ASP A 116 12.40 12.31 -1.54
CA ASP A 116 12.81 13.41 -2.39
C ASP A 116 12.00 13.50 -3.69
N PHE A 117 11.55 12.36 -4.23
CA PHE A 117 10.67 12.36 -5.39
C PHE A 117 9.31 12.97 -5.04
N CYS A 118 8.59 12.42 -4.06
CA CYS A 118 7.26 12.90 -3.68
C CYS A 118 7.28 14.38 -3.30
N HIS A 119 8.24 14.80 -2.47
CA HIS A 119 8.38 16.17 -2.01
C HIS A 119 9.01 17.14 -3.03
N SER A 120 9.24 16.67 -4.26
CA SER A 120 9.64 17.50 -5.41
C SER A 120 8.58 17.57 -6.50
N ILE A 121 7.45 16.86 -6.40
CA ILE A 121 6.36 16.92 -7.39
C ILE A 121 5.62 18.25 -7.27
N THR A 122 5.48 18.99 -8.36
CA THR A 122 4.74 20.25 -8.39
C THR A 122 3.35 20.11 -9.01
N ASP A 123 3.19 19.18 -9.96
CA ASP A 123 1.90 18.88 -10.59
C ASP A 123 1.91 17.48 -11.26
N VAL A 124 0.73 17.01 -11.66
CA VAL A 124 0.47 15.76 -12.37
C VAL A 124 -0.43 16.00 -13.58
N HIS A 125 -0.02 15.49 -14.75
CA HIS A 125 -0.75 15.55 -16.02
C HIS A 125 -0.91 14.16 -16.61
N LEU A 126 -2.06 13.54 -16.37
CA LEU A 126 -2.36 12.14 -16.70
C LEU A 126 -2.39 11.83 -18.20
N SER A 127 -2.41 12.86 -19.06
CA SER A 127 -2.35 12.70 -20.52
C SER A 127 -0.93 12.47 -21.06
N ARG A 128 0.11 12.62 -20.23
CA ARG A 128 1.51 12.46 -20.63
C ARG A 128 2.04 11.07 -20.25
N PRO A 129 2.96 10.47 -21.03
CA PRO A 129 3.61 9.22 -20.66
C PRO A 129 4.33 9.26 -19.31
N ASN A 130 5.05 10.36 -19.05
CA ASN A 130 5.50 10.71 -17.71
C ASN A 130 4.57 11.81 -17.15
N PRO A 131 3.72 11.50 -16.16
CA PRO A 131 2.72 12.44 -15.72
C PRO A 131 3.28 13.53 -14.80
N PHE A 132 4.48 13.40 -14.25
CA PHE A 132 4.98 14.29 -13.19
C PHE A 132 5.69 15.54 -13.71
N ASP A 133 5.30 16.70 -13.18
CA ASP A 133 6.20 17.87 -13.13
C ASP A 133 6.97 17.82 -11.81
N VAL A 134 8.29 17.95 -11.88
CA VAL A 134 9.17 17.88 -10.70
C VAL A 134 10.12 19.07 -10.64
N SER A 135 10.29 19.62 -9.44
CA SER A 135 11.27 20.67 -9.12
C SER A 135 12.29 20.10 -8.12
N ILE A 136 13.29 19.39 -8.65
CA ILE A 136 14.32 18.71 -7.86
C ILE A 136 15.38 19.70 -7.40
N GLY A 137 15.55 19.87 -6.09
CA GLY A 137 16.59 20.72 -5.53
C GLY A 137 16.43 20.95 -4.03
N ARG A 138 16.92 22.08 -3.52
CA ARG A 138 16.92 22.38 -2.09
C ARG A 138 15.52 22.59 -1.48
N VAL A 139 14.52 23.00 -2.26
CA VAL A 139 13.16 23.26 -1.74
C VAL A 139 12.34 21.97 -1.76
N LYS A 140 11.65 21.69 -0.65
CA LYS A 140 10.71 20.57 -0.49
C LYS A 140 9.30 21.07 -0.24
N PHE A 141 8.36 20.48 -0.97
CA PHE A 141 6.96 20.86 -0.96
C PHE A 141 6.17 19.98 0.01
N GLY A 142 5.21 20.54 0.73
CA GLY A 142 4.41 19.74 1.66
C GLY A 142 3.14 20.45 2.14
N PRO A 143 2.32 19.77 2.97
CA PRO A 143 1.01 20.26 3.37
C PRO A 143 1.04 21.25 4.55
N VAL A 144 2.22 21.52 5.13
CA VAL A 144 2.35 22.37 6.33
C VAL A 144 2.60 23.82 5.90
N LYS A 145 1.65 24.72 6.22
CA LYS A 145 1.68 26.14 5.79
C LYS A 145 2.87 26.92 6.33
N ASP A 146 3.13 26.78 7.63
CA ASP A 146 4.13 27.58 8.34
C ASP A 146 5.39 26.76 8.67
N ALA A 147 5.74 25.82 7.78
CA ALA A 147 6.96 25.03 7.94
C ALA A 147 8.20 25.93 7.77
N ALA A 148 9.21 25.71 8.62
CA ALA A 148 10.50 26.39 8.53
C ALA A 148 11.64 25.41 8.87
N SER A 149 12.67 25.41 8.04
CA SER A 149 13.86 24.54 8.16
C SER A 149 15.12 25.32 7.81
N ASP A 150 16.17 25.14 8.60
CA ASP A 150 17.49 25.74 8.35
C ASP A 150 18.34 24.84 7.43
N ALA A 151 18.00 23.57 7.33
CA ALA A 151 18.77 22.55 6.60
C ALA A 151 18.43 22.52 5.10
N HIS A 152 17.18 22.78 4.72
CA HIS A 152 16.72 22.83 3.33
C HIS A 152 15.52 23.77 3.19
N GLY A 153 15.21 24.20 1.97
CA GLY A 153 14.04 25.05 1.72
C GLY A 153 12.76 24.25 1.94
N VAL A 154 11.74 24.90 2.47
CA VAL A 154 10.40 24.31 2.64
C VAL A 154 9.37 25.25 2.04
N GLN A 155 8.38 24.69 1.36
CA GLN A 155 7.31 25.47 0.76
C GLN A 155 5.97 24.75 0.92
N PHE A 156 4.97 25.48 1.39
CA PHE A 156 3.60 24.99 1.38
C PHE A 156 3.11 24.73 -0.06
N SER A 157 2.43 23.60 -0.24
CA SER A 157 1.87 23.20 -1.53
C SER A 157 0.46 22.67 -1.32
N GLU A 158 -0.53 23.40 -1.84
CA GLU A 158 -1.92 22.94 -1.86
C GLU A 158 -2.07 21.61 -2.63
N PHE A 159 -1.25 21.41 -3.66
CA PHE A 159 -1.19 20.16 -4.41
C PHE A 159 -0.89 18.95 -3.52
N HIS A 160 -0.02 19.09 -2.51
CA HIS A 160 0.29 18.02 -1.55
C HIS A 160 -0.87 17.69 -0.60
N THR A 161 -1.89 18.55 -0.53
CA THR A 161 -3.14 18.29 0.21
C THR A 161 -4.22 17.64 -0.67
N SER A 162 -4.02 17.60 -1.99
CA SER A 162 -4.98 17.10 -2.97
C SER A 162 -4.73 15.64 -3.33
N SER A 163 -5.80 14.85 -3.48
CA SER A 163 -5.73 13.47 -3.99
C SER A 163 -5.07 13.36 -5.37
N ARG A 164 -5.05 14.45 -6.16
CA ARG A 164 -4.37 14.51 -7.47
C ARG A 164 -2.88 14.22 -7.37
N HIS A 165 -2.26 14.49 -6.21
CA HIS A 165 -0.86 14.12 -5.94
C HIS A 165 -0.61 12.61 -6.11
N CYS A 166 -1.59 11.77 -5.78
CA CYS A 166 -1.49 10.32 -5.89
C CYS A 166 -1.80 9.81 -7.31
N ALA A 167 -2.52 10.61 -8.11
CA ALA A 167 -3.08 10.18 -9.40
C ALA A 167 -2.00 9.78 -10.41
N GLY A 168 -0.82 10.40 -10.37
CA GLY A 168 0.25 10.12 -11.33
C GLY A 168 0.75 8.67 -11.30
N CYS A 169 0.59 7.96 -10.18
CA CYS A 169 0.87 6.52 -10.09
C CYS A 169 -0.40 5.65 -10.02
N HIS A 170 -1.50 6.21 -9.51
CA HIS A 170 -2.72 5.47 -9.18
C HIS A 170 -3.82 5.55 -10.24
N GLU A 171 -3.54 6.21 -11.36
CA GLU A 171 -4.35 6.30 -12.57
C GLU A 171 -3.45 6.02 -13.78
N TYR A 172 -3.76 4.99 -14.56
CA TYR A 172 -2.92 4.57 -15.68
C TYR A 172 -3.72 3.89 -16.77
N THR A 173 -3.57 4.43 -17.98
CA THR A 173 -4.07 3.85 -19.23
C THR A 173 -2.89 3.36 -20.05
N ASN A 174 -2.96 2.12 -20.53
CA ASN A 174 -1.88 1.55 -21.33
C ASN A 174 -1.91 2.06 -22.78
N SER A 175 -0.89 1.69 -23.57
CA SER A 175 -0.77 2.10 -24.98
C SER A 175 -1.91 1.63 -25.90
N LYS A 176 -2.76 0.70 -25.45
CA LYS A 176 -3.94 0.22 -26.17
C LYS A 176 -5.23 0.97 -25.78
N GLY A 177 -5.13 1.97 -24.91
CA GLY A 177 -6.29 2.74 -24.42
C GLY A 177 -7.07 2.04 -23.30
N LEU A 178 -6.57 0.92 -22.77
CA LEU A 178 -7.21 0.25 -21.63
C LEU A 178 -6.79 0.91 -20.32
N GLU A 179 -7.78 1.39 -19.57
CA GLU A 179 -7.60 1.91 -18.22
C GLU A 179 -7.30 0.76 -17.23
N LEU A 180 -6.02 0.54 -16.96
CA LEU A 180 -5.56 -0.56 -16.12
C LEU A 180 -5.56 -0.20 -14.64
N LEU A 181 -5.25 1.03 -14.28
CA LEU A 181 -5.40 1.54 -12.91
C LEU A 181 -6.39 2.68 -12.97
N ALA A 182 -7.51 2.56 -12.25
CA ALA A 182 -8.59 3.55 -12.25
C ALA A 182 -8.85 4.11 -10.85
N THR A 183 -7.88 4.00 -9.93
CA THR A 183 -8.11 4.24 -8.50
C THR A 183 -8.51 5.68 -8.24
N PHE A 184 -7.90 6.62 -8.95
CA PHE A 184 -8.19 8.03 -8.80
C PHE A 184 -9.59 8.35 -9.34
N ARG A 185 -9.94 7.88 -10.54
CA ARG A 185 -11.31 8.05 -11.06
C ARG A 185 -12.38 7.39 -10.20
N GLU A 186 -12.12 6.18 -9.70
CA GLU A 186 -13.01 5.51 -8.76
C GLU A 186 -13.23 6.37 -7.49
N TRP A 187 -12.19 7.11 -7.07
CA TRP A 187 -12.29 8.10 -6.00
C TRP A 187 -13.02 9.38 -6.38
N GLU A 188 -12.89 9.87 -7.61
CA GLU A 188 -13.74 10.96 -8.10
C GLU A 188 -15.23 10.56 -8.05
N ALA A 189 -15.58 9.34 -8.45
CA ALA A 189 -16.95 8.84 -8.33
C ALA A 189 -17.43 8.73 -6.87
N TYR A 190 -16.54 8.46 -5.92
CA TYR A 190 -16.84 8.54 -4.48
C TYR A 190 -17.14 9.99 -4.06
N ARG A 191 -16.35 10.96 -4.52
CA ARG A 191 -16.56 12.40 -4.26
C ARG A 191 -17.89 12.87 -4.82
N ASP A 192 -18.23 12.49 -6.05
CA ASP A 192 -19.49 12.85 -6.72
C ASP A 192 -20.72 12.34 -5.98
N LYS A 193 -20.58 11.23 -5.24
CA LYS A 193 -21.63 10.63 -4.40
C LYS A 193 -21.65 11.19 -2.96
N GLY A 194 -20.96 12.29 -2.69
CA GLY A 194 -20.93 12.93 -1.37
C GLY A 194 -19.84 12.42 -0.43
N GLY A 195 -18.91 11.61 -0.93
CA GLY A 195 -17.70 11.25 -0.21
C GLY A 195 -16.87 12.48 0.14
N ASN A 196 -16.38 12.57 1.38
CA ASN A 196 -15.75 13.79 1.90
C ASN A 196 -14.26 13.67 2.24
N LYS A 197 -13.65 12.48 2.12
CA LYS A 197 -12.23 12.27 2.42
C LYS A 197 -11.32 12.28 1.18
N SER A 198 -10.11 12.83 1.32
CA SER A 198 -9.04 12.69 0.33
C SER A 198 -8.29 11.36 0.49
N CYS A 199 -7.42 11.05 -0.48
CA CYS A 199 -6.50 9.92 -0.39
C CYS A 199 -5.64 10.01 0.88
N GLN A 200 -5.09 11.20 1.16
CA GLN A 200 -4.21 11.44 2.30
C GLN A 200 -4.94 11.28 3.64
N GLU A 201 -6.19 11.74 3.76
CA GLU A 201 -6.95 11.62 5.01
C GLU A 201 -7.23 10.15 5.40
N CYS A 202 -7.30 9.26 4.41
CA CYS A 202 -7.49 7.83 4.63
C CYS A 202 -6.17 7.05 4.73
N HIS A 203 -5.22 7.29 3.83
CA HIS A 203 -3.99 6.50 3.69
C HIS A 203 -2.77 7.12 4.36
N MET A 204 -2.81 8.41 4.69
CA MET A 204 -1.77 9.09 5.44
C MET A 204 -2.37 9.81 6.67
N PRO A 205 -3.07 9.09 7.55
CA PRO A 205 -3.79 9.70 8.67
C PRO A 205 -2.83 10.48 9.56
N VAL A 206 -3.35 11.56 10.14
CA VAL A 206 -2.61 12.42 11.06
C VAL A 206 -2.39 11.66 12.38
N VAL A 207 -1.13 11.51 12.79
CA VAL A 207 -0.71 10.83 14.02
C VAL A 207 0.19 11.73 14.85
N ALA A 208 0.18 11.54 16.17
CA ALA A 208 1.13 12.20 17.06
C ALA A 208 2.52 11.59 16.85
N ALA A 209 3.45 12.36 16.32
CA ALA A 209 4.84 11.98 16.14
C ALA A 209 5.69 13.23 15.86
N ASN A 210 7.00 13.09 15.94
CA ASN A 210 7.90 14.22 15.73
C ASN A 210 8.01 14.49 14.22
N ILE A 211 7.74 15.74 13.81
CA ILE A 211 8.04 16.19 12.45
C ILE A 211 9.54 16.04 12.19
N VAL A 212 10.37 16.41 13.15
CA VAL A 212 11.83 16.31 13.13
C VAL A 212 12.32 15.86 14.50
N ASP A 213 13.45 15.16 14.56
CA ASP A 213 14.06 14.71 15.82
C ASP A 213 14.15 15.90 16.79
N PRO A 214 13.63 15.78 18.03
CA PRO A 214 13.70 16.82 19.04
C PRO A 214 15.12 17.33 19.34
N LYS A 215 16.16 16.58 19.00
CA LYS A 215 17.58 17.00 19.06
C LYS A 215 17.93 18.03 17.99
N VAL A 216 17.28 17.98 16.83
CA VAL A 216 17.45 18.96 15.74
C VAL A 216 16.60 20.20 16.03
N LYS A 217 15.30 20.00 16.31
CA LYS A 217 14.38 21.09 16.67
C LYS A 217 13.20 20.55 17.47
N ARG A 218 12.98 21.10 18.67
CA ARG A 218 11.79 20.75 19.47
C ARG A 218 10.55 21.42 18.90
N VAL A 219 9.54 20.61 18.57
CA VAL A 219 8.22 21.07 18.17
C VAL A 219 7.20 20.47 19.13
N GLN A 220 6.48 21.30 19.90
CA GLN A 220 5.46 20.81 20.84
C GLN A 220 4.19 20.40 20.09
N GLY A 221 3.59 19.27 20.49
CA GLY A 221 2.31 18.81 19.96
C GLY A 221 2.31 18.54 18.45
N ALA A 222 3.46 18.12 17.91
CA ALA A 222 3.59 17.88 16.48
C ALA A 222 2.71 16.70 16.04
N PHE A 223 2.02 16.89 14.91
CA PHE A 223 1.33 15.83 14.21
C PHE A 223 1.90 15.71 12.80
N VAL A 224 1.97 14.48 12.31
CA VAL A 224 2.46 14.17 10.96
C VAL A 224 1.46 13.28 10.27
N ASN A 225 1.39 13.40 8.94
CA ASN A 225 0.75 12.39 8.11
C ASN A 225 1.58 11.10 8.18
N LEU A 226 0.95 9.96 8.48
CA LEU A 226 1.65 8.68 8.58
C LEU A 226 2.07 8.19 7.18
N HIS A 227 3.37 8.02 6.95
CA HIS A 227 3.91 7.63 5.63
C HIS A 227 3.98 6.11 5.40
N GLU A 228 3.27 5.31 6.19
CA GLU A 228 3.18 3.84 5.99
C GLU A 228 2.27 3.49 4.79
N MET A 229 1.22 4.29 4.55
CA MET A 229 0.31 4.18 3.40
C MET A 229 -0.23 2.75 3.15
N PRO A 230 -0.94 2.16 4.13
CA PRO A 230 -1.37 0.77 4.05
C PRO A 230 -2.43 0.56 2.96
N GLY A 231 -2.43 -0.64 2.39
CA GLY A 231 -3.38 -1.10 1.37
C GLY A 231 -3.75 -2.57 1.55
N GLY A 232 -3.84 -3.34 0.46
CA GLY A 232 -4.27 -4.75 0.48
C GLY A 232 -3.39 -5.73 1.28
N HIS A 233 -2.21 -5.31 1.74
CA HIS A 233 -1.33 -6.12 2.61
C HIS A 233 -1.60 -5.91 4.11
N SER A 234 -2.49 -4.98 4.46
CA SER A 234 -2.85 -4.68 5.85
C SER A 234 -4.22 -5.25 6.17
N LEU A 235 -4.27 -6.23 7.08
CA LEU A 235 -5.53 -6.77 7.60
C LEU A 235 -6.39 -5.66 8.22
N HIS A 236 -5.78 -4.71 8.92
CA HIS A 236 -6.49 -3.55 9.50
C HIS A 236 -7.17 -2.70 8.42
N GLN A 237 -6.48 -2.46 7.30
CA GLN A 237 -7.05 -1.70 6.19
C GLN A 237 -8.18 -2.47 5.50
N LEU A 238 -8.02 -3.77 5.28
CA LEU A 238 -9.06 -4.64 4.73
C LEU A 238 -10.31 -4.70 5.62
N ASN A 239 -10.14 -4.75 6.95
CA ASN A 239 -11.25 -4.77 7.91
C ASN A 239 -12.07 -3.47 7.96
N LYS A 240 -11.50 -2.37 7.45
CA LYS A 240 -12.18 -1.09 7.33
C LYS A 240 -12.88 -0.91 5.99
N SER A 241 -12.51 -1.64 4.95
CA SER A 241 -13.02 -1.41 3.60
C SER A 241 -14.43 -1.99 3.39
N LEU A 242 -14.62 -3.27 3.71
CA LEU A 242 -15.88 -3.98 3.50
C LEU A 242 -16.54 -4.40 4.81
N ARG A 243 -17.87 -4.46 4.80
CA ARG A 243 -18.67 -5.21 5.78
C ARG A 243 -19.44 -6.30 5.06
N MET A 244 -19.53 -7.47 5.68
CA MET A 244 -20.36 -8.57 5.21
C MET A 244 -21.35 -8.97 6.29
N ARG A 245 -22.58 -9.26 5.89
CA ARG A 245 -23.62 -9.84 6.75
C ARG A 245 -24.38 -10.98 6.10
N ILE A 246 -24.61 -12.08 6.81
CA ILE A 246 -25.61 -13.08 6.44
C ILE A 246 -27.00 -12.50 6.80
N LEU A 247 -27.82 -12.23 5.80
CA LEU A 247 -29.15 -11.63 5.98
C LEU A 247 -30.24 -12.66 6.26
N GLY A 248 -30.18 -13.79 5.55
CA GLY A 248 -31.23 -14.80 5.58
C GLY A 248 -30.71 -16.17 5.19
N LEU A 249 -31.29 -17.20 5.82
CA LEU A 249 -31.01 -18.61 5.57
C LEU A 249 -32.35 -19.33 5.45
N ASP A 250 -32.68 -19.79 4.24
CA ASP A 250 -33.96 -20.43 3.96
C ASP A 250 -33.74 -21.85 3.46
N ARG A 251 -34.33 -22.83 4.16
CA ARG A 251 -34.40 -24.20 3.65
C ARG A 251 -35.40 -24.25 2.50
N THR A 252 -34.95 -24.82 1.39
CA THR A 252 -35.76 -25.07 0.19
C THR A 252 -35.79 -26.58 -0.08
N PRO A 253 -36.73 -27.08 -0.90
CA PRO A 253 -36.73 -28.49 -1.31
C PRO A 253 -35.45 -28.93 -2.06
N LYS A 254 -34.66 -27.97 -2.57
CA LYS A 254 -33.44 -28.22 -3.35
C LYS A 254 -32.15 -27.98 -2.54
N GLY A 255 -32.25 -27.65 -1.25
CA GLY A 255 -31.11 -27.34 -0.39
C GLY A 255 -31.30 -26.03 0.39
N LEU A 256 -30.20 -25.37 0.75
CA LEU A 256 -30.20 -24.13 1.53
C LEU A 256 -29.95 -22.93 0.63
N ARG A 257 -30.85 -21.94 0.67
CA ARG A 257 -30.61 -20.61 0.13
C ARG A 257 -29.97 -19.75 1.21
N ALA A 258 -28.84 -19.14 0.91
CA ALA A 258 -28.19 -18.16 1.79
C ALA A 258 -28.09 -16.80 1.08
N GLN A 259 -28.53 -15.75 1.77
CA GLN A 259 -28.42 -14.37 1.31
C GLN A 259 -27.33 -13.67 2.10
N VAL A 260 -26.28 -13.22 1.42
CA VAL A 260 -25.13 -12.57 2.04
C VAL A 260 -24.96 -11.17 1.46
N LYS A 261 -25.10 -10.15 2.30
CA LYS A 261 -24.85 -8.76 1.94
C LYS A 261 -23.36 -8.46 2.07
N VAL A 262 -22.78 -7.81 1.08
CA VAL A 262 -21.46 -7.19 1.14
C VAL A 262 -21.60 -5.70 0.84
N HIS A 263 -20.99 -4.85 1.65
CA HIS A 263 -21.04 -3.40 1.51
C HIS A 263 -19.62 -2.83 1.53
N ASN A 264 -19.26 -2.07 0.49
CA ASN A 264 -18.12 -1.17 0.52
C ASN A 264 -18.41 0.07 1.38
N VAL A 265 -18.19 -0.06 2.69
CA VAL A 265 -18.52 0.95 3.69
C VAL A 265 -17.44 2.01 3.87
N GLY A 266 -16.19 1.70 3.50
CA GLY A 266 -15.04 2.46 3.98
C GLY A 266 -13.99 2.78 2.94
N ALA A 267 -14.03 2.15 1.75
CA ALA A 267 -13.13 2.54 0.67
C ALA A 267 -13.79 3.59 -0.21
N GLY A 268 -13.08 4.70 -0.44
CA GLY A 268 -13.47 5.72 -1.39
C GLY A 268 -13.15 5.36 -2.84
N HIS A 269 -12.98 4.08 -3.17
CA HIS A 269 -12.70 3.55 -4.50
C HIS A 269 -13.27 2.12 -4.57
N SER A 270 -13.17 1.44 -5.71
CA SER A 270 -13.65 0.06 -5.81
C SER A 270 -12.84 -0.88 -4.91
N VAL A 271 -13.43 -1.99 -4.45
CA VAL A 271 -12.73 -3.01 -3.67
C VAL A 271 -12.74 -4.35 -4.41
N PRO A 272 -11.55 -4.90 -4.74
CA PRO A 272 -10.21 -4.29 -4.62
C PRO A 272 -9.89 -3.33 -5.78
N THR A 273 -9.32 -2.15 -5.48
CA THR A 273 -8.79 -1.24 -6.52
C THR A 273 -7.35 -1.59 -6.94
N GLY A 274 -6.84 -0.89 -7.95
CA GLY A 274 -5.49 -1.03 -8.48
C GLY A 274 -5.39 -2.12 -9.55
N ILE A 275 -4.35 -2.94 -9.46
CA ILE A 275 -4.02 -3.96 -10.48
C ILE A 275 -5.18 -4.97 -10.62
N PRO A 276 -5.66 -5.26 -11.84
CA PRO A 276 -6.79 -6.17 -12.10
C PRO A 276 -6.68 -7.59 -11.53
N THR A 277 -5.47 -8.10 -11.28
CA THR A 277 -5.23 -9.44 -10.74
C THR A 277 -5.63 -9.59 -9.26
N ARG A 278 -6.00 -8.48 -8.59
CA ARG A 278 -6.54 -8.48 -7.23
C ARG A 278 -8.00 -8.88 -7.22
N LYS A 279 -8.39 -9.70 -6.23
CA LYS A 279 -9.74 -10.22 -6.07
C LYS A 279 -10.18 -10.16 -4.61
N VAL A 280 -11.48 -10.04 -4.38
CA VAL A 280 -12.10 -10.43 -3.11
C VAL A 280 -13.00 -11.63 -3.39
N ILE A 281 -12.86 -12.68 -2.61
CA ILE A 281 -13.63 -13.91 -2.72
C ILE A 281 -14.55 -14.00 -1.50
N LEU A 282 -15.85 -14.05 -1.74
CA LEU A 282 -16.85 -14.44 -0.77
C LEU A 282 -17.08 -15.95 -0.85
N THR A 283 -16.72 -16.67 0.20
CA THR A 283 -16.96 -18.11 0.32
C THR A 283 -18.06 -18.37 1.34
N VAL A 284 -19.09 -19.13 0.96
CA VAL A 284 -20.13 -19.62 1.85
C VAL A 284 -19.95 -21.11 2.04
N GLN A 285 -19.57 -21.52 3.25
CA GLN A 285 -19.44 -22.92 3.66
C GLN A 285 -20.64 -23.31 4.53
N VAL A 286 -21.23 -24.47 4.25
CA VAL A 286 -22.32 -25.03 5.06
C VAL A 286 -21.92 -26.43 5.53
N SER A 287 -22.10 -26.70 6.82
CA SER A 287 -21.92 -28.03 7.41
C SER A 287 -23.22 -28.54 8.00
N VAL A 288 -23.59 -29.79 7.67
CA VAL A 288 -24.76 -30.50 8.21
C VAL A 288 -24.29 -31.88 8.66
N GLY A 289 -24.20 -32.11 9.97
CA GLY A 289 -23.47 -33.27 10.50
C GLY A 289 -22.02 -33.27 9.99
N ASP A 290 -21.60 -34.37 9.38
CA ASP A 290 -20.26 -34.51 8.79
C ASP A 290 -20.17 -34.00 7.32
N GLN A 291 -21.30 -33.68 6.70
CA GLN A 291 -21.34 -33.23 5.31
C GLN A 291 -20.99 -31.75 5.21
N LYS A 292 -20.13 -31.38 4.23
CA LYS A 292 -19.70 -30.01 3.96
C LYS A 292 -20.00 -29.61 2.52
N PHE A 293 -20.51 -28.40 2.34
CA PHE A 293 -20.86 -27.81 1.06
C PHE A 293 -20.23 -26.42 0.97
N GLU A 294 -19.85 -25.99 -0.22
CA GLU A 294 -19.24 -24.69 -0.46
C GLU A 294 -19.71 -24.12 -1.80
N ASP A 295 -19.95 -22.81 -1.83
CA ASP A 295 -20.08 -22.02 -3.05
C ASP A 295 -19.35 -20.68 -2.86
N THR A 296 -18.92 -20.06 -3.97
CA THR A 296 -18.10 -18.85 -3.96
C THR A 296 -18.63 -17.79 -4.93
N ARG A 297 -18.41 -16.53 -4.58
CA ARG A 297 -18.57 -15.38 -5.47
C ARG A 297 -17.26 -14.58 -5.47
N THR A 298 -16.82 -14.17 -6.66
CA THR A 298 -15.58 -13.43 -6.84
C THR A 298 -15.86 -12.02 -7.33
N PHE A 299 -15.36 -11.04 -6.60
CA PHE A 299 -15.36 -9.63 -6.94
C PHE A 299 -14.00 -9.29 -7.55
N GLU A 300 -13.97 -9.12 -8.87
CA GLU A 300 -12.75 -8.92 -9.65
C GLU A 300 -13.01 -8.14 -10.94
N ARG A 301 -11.94 -7.69 -11.58
CA ARG A 301 -11.99 -7.16 -12.94
C ARG A 301 -11.19 -8.08 -13.85
N VAL A 302 -11.86 -8.60 -14.88
CA VAL A 302 -11.28 -9.55 -15.84
C VAL A 302 -10.77 -8.78 -17.05
N VAL A 303 -9.47 -8.87 -17.30
CA VAL A 303 -8.82 -8.26 -18.46
C VAL A 303 -8.48 -9.33 -19.49
N LEU A 304 -8.73 -9.04 -20.77
CA LEU A 304 -8.38 -9.91 -21.88
C LEU A 304 -7.27 -9.29 -22.74
N ASP A 305 -6.50 -10.16 -23.40
CA ASP A 305 -5.66 -9.76 -24.53
C ASP A 305 -6.49 -9.50 -25.80
N ALA A 306 -5.82 -9.12 -26.89
CA ALA A 306 -6.45 -8.86 -28.18
C ALA A 306 -7.07 -10.10 -28.85
N ALA A 307 -6.66 -11.31 -28.43
CA ALA A 307 -7.21 -12.58 -28.91
C ALA A 307 -8.39 -13.07 -28.05
N GLY A 308 -8.73 -12.36 -26.98
CA GLY A 308 -9.82 -12.70 -26.07
C GLY A 308 -9.43 -13.66 -24.94
N ASN A 309 -8.14 -13.92 -24.73
CA ASN A 309 -7.68 -14.76 -23.61
C ASN A 309 -7.61 -13.93 -22.33
N GLU A 310 -8.03 -14.53 -21.22
CA GLU A 310 -7.92 -13.92 -19.89
C GLU A 310 -6.46 -13.80 -19.44
N LEU A 311 -6.09 -12.61 -18.99
CA LEU A 311 -4.76 -12.32 -18.47
C LEU A 311 -4.78 -12.39 -16.93
N ARG A 312 -3.90 -13.23 -16.37
CA ARG A 312 -3.82 -13.50 -14.93
C ARG A 312 -2.52 -13.08 -14.28
N ARG A 313 -1.53 -12.67 -15.06
CA ARG A 313 -0.23 -12.19 -14.59
C ARG A 313 -0.14 -10.68 -14.75
N ASP A 314 0.44 -10.01 -13.77
CA ASP A 314 0.56 -8.55 -13.77
C ASP A 314 1.32 -8.04 -15.00
N SER A 315 2.47 -8.65 -15.29
CA SER A 315 3.30 -8.33 -16.47
C SER A 315 2.47 -8.32 -17.77
N GLU A 316 1.65 -9.35 -17.96
CA GLU A 316 0.82 -9.49 -19.15
C GLU A 316 -0.36 -8.54 -19.15
N VAL A 317 -1.01 -8.33 -18.01
CA VAL A 317 -2.10 -7.35 -17.89
C VAL A 317 -1.61 -5.97 -18.32
N PHE A 318 -0.42 -5.56 -17.89
CA PHE A 318 0.18 -4.28 -18.30
C PHE A 318 0.58 -4.24 -19.77
N LEU A 319 1.26 -5.26 -20.28
CA LEU A 319 1.84 -5.26 -21.63
C LEU A 319 0.84 -5.64 -22.74
N LYS A 320 -0.08 -6.56 -22.45
CA LYS A 320 -0.96 -7.22 -23.44
C LYS A 320 -2.44 -6.89 -23.24
N GLY A 321 -2.84 -6.39 -22.07
CA GLY A 321 -4.24 -6.05 -21.78
C GLY A 321 -4.86 -5.13 -22.83
N SER A 322 -5.99 -5.54 -23.38
CA SER A 322 -6.67 -4.83 -24.47
C SER A 322 -8.09 -4.41 -24.12
N THR A 323 -8.82 -5.22 -23.33
CA THR A 323 -10.20 -4.92 -22.96
C THR A 323 -10.52 -5.45 -21.57
N ALA A 324 -11.44 -4.78 -20.86
CA ALA A 324 -12.04 -5.29 -19.64
C ALA A 324 -13.34 -6.04 -20.01
N LYS A 325 -13.40 -7.36 -19.77
CA LYS A 325 -14.56 -8.19 -20.08
C LYS A 325 -15.69 -7.97 -19.08
N THR A 326 -15.35 -7.99 -17.80
CA THR A 326 -16.29 -7.84 -16.68
C THR A 326 -15.60 -7.13 -15.53
N ASP A 327 -16.36 -6.32 -14.80
CA ASP A 327 -15.95 -5.74 -13.53
C ASP A 327 -17.05 -6.00 -12.49
N THR A 328 -16.80 -6.94 -11.59
CA THR A 328 -17.71 -7.30 -10.50
C THR A 328 -17.24 -6.73 -9.17
N ARG A 329 -16.19 -5.89 -9.16
CA ARG A 329 -15.70 -5.26 -7.93
C ARG A 329 -16.79 -4.41 -7.29
N LEU A 330 -16.66 -4.18 -5.99
CA LEU A 330 -17.63 -3.38 -5.24
C LEU A 330 -17.25 -1.90 -5.34
N ALA A 331 -18.05 -1.12 -6.05
CA ALA A 331 -17.85 0.32 -6.21
C ALA A 331 -17.96 1.06 -4.86
N PRO A 332 -17.52 2.33 -4.76
CA PRO A 332 -17.72 3.12 -3.55
C PRO A 332 -19.20 3.18 -3.15
N PHE A 333 -19.46 2.98 -1.86
CA PHE A 333 -20.80 2.91 -1.25
C PHE A 333 -21.71 1.79 -1.77
N GLU A 334 -21.20 0.89 -2.61
CA GLU A 334 -22.03 -0.19 -3.14
C GLU A 334 -22.41 -1.18 -2.04
N GLU A 335 -23.70 -1.52 -2.01
CA GLU A 335 -24.25 -2.65 -1.27
C GLU A 335 -24.75 -3.70 -2.26
N ARG A 336 -24.25 -4.93 -2.15
CA ARG A 336 -24.68 -6.05 -3.00
C ARG A 336 -25.13 -7.22 -2.14
N ILE A 337 -26.25 -7.84 -2.50
CA ILE A 337 -26.73 -9.08 -1.87
C ILE A 337 -26.42 -10.22 -2.84
N GLU A 338 -25.55 -11.13 -2.40
CA GLU A 338 -25.21 -12.34 -3.12
C GLU A 338 -26.09 -13.49 -2.64
N GLU A 339 -26.65 -14.23 -3.59
CA GLU A 339 -27.48 -15.39 -3.33
C GLU A 339 -26.72 -16.68 -3.65
N PHE A 340 -26.74 -17.59 -2.69
CA PHE A 340 -26.11 -18.90 -2.79
C PHE A 340 -27.17 -19.99 -2.63
N PHE A 341 -27.07 -21.03 -3.45
CA PHE A 341 -27.89 -22.23 -3.33
C PHE A 341 -26.97 -23.42 -3.13
N LEU A 342 -26.95 -23.97 -1.91
CA LEU A 342 -26.12 -25.11 -1.57
C LEU A 342 -26.98 -26.37 -1.44
N PRO A 343 -26.62 -27.50 -2.09
CA PRO A 343 -27.43 -28.72 -2.12
C PRO A 343 -27.29 -29.52 -0.82
N VAL A 344 -27.65 -28.92 0.32
CA VAL A 344 -27.54 -29.54 1.64
C VAL A 344 -28.74 -30.46 1.95
N PRO A 345 -28.60 -31.46 2.84
CA PRO A 345 -29.71 -32.31 3.25
C PRO A 345 -30.89 -31.52 3.83
N ALA A 346 -32.12 -31.98 3.62
CA ALA A 346 -33.34 -31.30 4.07
C ALA A 346 -33.48 -31.23 5.60
N GLU A 347 -32.88 -32.19 6.31
CA GLU A 347 -32.88 -32.29 7.77
C GLU A 347 -31.49 -32.03 8.36
N GLY A 348 -31.42 -31.96 9.69
CA GLY A 348 -30.19 -31.66 10.45
C GLY A 348 -29.94 -30.16 10.67
N ASN A 349 -29.20 -29.84 11.73
CA ASN A 349 -28.80 -28.45 11.97
C ASN A 349 -27.74 -28.04 10.94
N ALA A 350 -27.92 -26.88 10.31
CA ALA A 350 -26.97 -26.34 9.35
C ALA A 350 -26.14 -25.23 10.00
N ARG A 351 -24.81 -25.40 9.99
CA ARG A 351 -23.88 -24.35 10.37
C ARG A 351 -23.36 -23.68 9.11
N VAL A 352 -23.63 -22.39 8.96
CA VAL A 352 -23.21 -21.57 7.82
C VAL A 352 -22.09 -20.64 8.22
N VAL A 353 -21.01 -20.63 7.45
CA VAL A 353 -19.88 -19.73 7.63
C VAL A 353 -19.67 -18.98 6.31
N ALA A 354 -19.85 -17.67 6.34
CA ALA A 354 -19.51 -16.80 5.22
C ALA A 354 -18.19 -16.09 5.51
N THR A 355 -17.29 -16.04 4.53
CA THR A 355 -15.93 -15.54 4.70
C THR A 355 -15.54 -14.65 3.52
N LEU A 356 -14.96 -13.48 3.79
CA LEU A 356 -14.28 -12.66 2.78
C LEU A 356 -12.77 -12.89 2.83
N THR A 357 -12.21 -13.20 1.67
CA THR A 357 -10.77 -13.38 1.46
C THR A 357 -10.27 -12.40 0.40
N TYR A 358 -9.27 -11.59 0.73
CA TYR A 358 -8.51 -10.83 -0.25
C TYR A 358 -7.47 -11.75 -0.89
N LEU A 359 -7.41 -11.76 -2.21
CA LEU A 359 -6.49 -12.56 -2.99
C LEU A 359 -5.74 -11.68 -3.98
N TYR A 360 -4.42 -11.80 -4.00
CA TYR A 360 -3.56 -11.20 -5.01
C TYR A 360 -2.56 -12.26 -5.48
N SER A 361 -2.65 -12.65 -6.76
CA SER A 361 -1.81 -13.70 -7.37
C SER A 361 -1.16 -13.18 -8.66
N PRO A 362 -0.12 -12.33 -8.55
CA PRO A 362 0.45 -11.58 -9.68
C PRO A 362 1.18 -12.42 -10.72
N HIS A 363 1.53 -13.67 -10.40
CA HIS A 363 2.22 -14.61 -11.31
C HIS A 363 1.43 -15.90 -11.53
N ASP A 364 0.15 -15.94 -11.11
CA ASP A 364 -0.71 -17.13 -11.14
C ASP A 364 -0.08 -18.35 -10.45
N LYS A 365 0.63 -18.12 -9.33
CA LYS A 365 1.38 -19.14 -8.58
C LYS A 365 1.26 -18.90 -7.08
N LYS A 366 1.03 -19.98 -6.33
CA LYS A 366 0.87 -19.96 -4.86
C LYS A 366 2.05 -19.33 -4.11
N ALA A 367 3.28 -19.46 -4.63
CA ALA A 367 4.49 -18.93 -3.98
C ALA A 367 4.55 -17.40 -3.91
N THR A 368 3.83 -16.71 -4.80
CA THR A 368 3.76 -15.24 -4.83
C THR A 368 2.37 -14.72 -4.51
N GLU A 369 1.49 -15.62 -4.04
CA GLU A 369 0.12 -15.32 -3.69
C GLU A 369 0.06 -14.66 -2.31
N THR A 370 -0.65 -13.53 -2.21
CA THR A 370 -1.10 -12.99 -0.94
C THR A 370 -2.56 -13.36 -0.75
N ARG A 371 -2.85 -14.11 0.31
CA ARG A 371 -4.21 -14.53 0.67
C ARG A 371 -4.48 -14.14 2.12
N ILE A 372 -5.46 -13.25 2.33
CA ILE A 372 -5.81 -12.73 3.64
C ILE A 372 -7.30 -12.93 3.86
N GLU A 373 -7.66 -13.83 4.77
CA GLU A 373 -9.00 -13.84 5.34
C GLU A 373 -9.16 -12.61 6.24
N PHE A 374 -10.13 -11.75 5.94
CA PHE A 374 -10.31 -10.50 6.70
C PHE A 374 -11.71 -10.34 7.28
N TRP A 375 -12.69 -11.15 6.85
CA TRP A 375 -14.00 -11.12 7.49
C TRP A 375 -14.61 -12.50 7.55
N LYS A 376 -15.28 -12.82 8.65
CA LYS A 376 -15.97 -14.09 8.85
C LYS A 376 -17.22 -13.89 9.70
N GLU A 377 -18.36 -14.37 9.22
CA GLU A 377 -19.59 -14.47 9.99
C GLU A 377 -20.05 -15.93 10.04
N LYS A 378 -20.68 -16.29 11.16
CA LYS A 378 -21.23 -17.62 11.40
C LYS A 378 -22.70 -17.49 11.78
N ARG A 379 -23.54 -18.36 11.23
CA ARG A 379 -24.95 -18.52 11.59
C ARG A 379 -25.28 -20.00 11.72
N GLU A 380 -26.27 -20.30 12.53
CA GLU A 380 -26.82 -21.65 12.66
C GLU A 380 -28.30 -21.61 12.31
N LEU A 381 -28.74 -22.60 11.55
CA LEU A 381 -30.14 -22.82 11.23
C LEU A 381 -30.55 -24.17 11.82
N SER A 382 -31.42 -24.13 12.82
CA SER A 382 -31.95 -25.33 13.45
C SER A 382 -33.09 -25.92 12.64
N THR A 383 -33.29 -27.24 12.76
CA THR A 383 -34.40 -27.95 12.11
C THR A 383 -35.79 -27.51 12.57
N ASN A 384 -35.89 -26.87 13.74
CA ASN A 384 -37.15 -26.51 14.38
C ASN A 384 -37.68 -25.12 13.97
N TRP A 385 -36.98 -24.38 13.10
CA TRP A 385 -37.45 -23.09 12.61
C TRP A 385 -38.55 -23.28 11.56
N ARG A 386 -39.81 -23.19 11.98
CA ARG A 386 -40.95 -22.93 11.09
C ARG A 386 -41.16 -21.41 11.04
N PRO A 387 -41.26 -20.77 9.86
CA PRO A 387 -41.69 -19.39 9.80
C PRO A 387 -43.06 -19.30 10.45
N THR A 388 -43.21 -18.39 11.40
CA THR A 388 -44.52 -18.02 11.93
C THR A 388 -45.26 -17.34 10.78
N ASN A 389 -46.38 -17.95 10.35
CA ASN A 389 -47.28 -17.40 9.35
C ASN A 389 -47.85 -16.05 9.77
#